data_AF-A0A2L0MXJ2-F1
#
_entry.id   AF-A0A2L0MXJ2-F1
#
_cell.length_a   1.000
_cell.length_b   1.000
_cell.length_c   1.000
_cell.angle_alpha   90.00
_cell.angle_beta   90.00
_cell.angle_gamma   90.00
#
_symmetry.space_group_name_H-M   'P 1'
#
loop_
_entity.id
_entity.type
_entity.pdbx_description
1 polymer ?
#
loop_
_entity_poly.entity_id
_entity_poly.type
_entity_poly.pdbx_seq_one_letter_code
_entity_poly.pdbx_strand_id
1 'polypeptide(L)'
;MLGPVLGAAPLVQDVLVHPAHHRRGVGRALIGHLKERYVHCRFSLLSTDHESTSEGQRNHAFYRSLGFLSYEEKQMSAFGLPRVRTS
;
A
#
# COMPACT_ATOMS: atom_id res chain seq x y z
N MET A 1 -6.77 31.45 -2.51
CA MET A 1 -5.44 31.14 -3.05
C MET A 1 -4.98 29.82 -2.48
N LEU A 2 -4.99 28.74 -3.26
CA LEU A 2 -4.40 27.46 -2.85
C LEU A 2 -2.92 27.52 -3.21
N GLY A 3 -2.04 27.50 -2.20
CA GLY A 3 -0.59 27.39 -2.39
C GLY A 3 -0.17 26.05 -3.00
N PRO A 4 1.11 25.83 -3.32
CA PRO A 4 1.56 24.69 -4.09
C PRO A 4 1.32 23.38 -3.32
N VAL A 5 0.28 22.63 -3.71
CA VAL A 5 0.09 21.24 -3.29
C VAL A 5 0.87 20.36 -4.25
N LEU A 6 2.17 20.16 -4.06
CA LEU A 6 2.89 19.11 -4.80
C LEU A 6 4.02 18.50 -3.96
N GLY A 7 3.63 17.80 -2.89
CA GLY A 7 4.33 16.59 -2.49
C GLY A 7 3.50 15.42 -3.00
N ALA A 8 3.76 14.92 -4.21
CA ALA A 8 3.11 13.70 -4.68
C ALA A 8 3.57 12.52 -3.81
N ALA A 9 2.66 11.95 -3.02
CA ALA A 9 2.93 10.71 -2.30
C ALA A 9 2.76 9.54 -3.29
N PRO A 10 3.72 8.60 -3.37
CA PRO A 10 3.50 7.39 -4.15
C PRO A 10 2.32 6.61 -3.58
N LEU A 11 1.42 6.18 -4.47
CA LEU A 11 0.35 5.24 -4.17
C LEU A 11 0.69 3.90 -4.81
N VAL A 12 0.77 2.85 -4.01
CA VAL A 12 0.85 1.47 -4.49
C VAL A 12 -0.51 0.84 -4.26
N GLN A 13 -1.18 0.45 -5.34
CA GLN A 13 -2.47 -0.23 -5.23
C GLN A 13 -2.27 -1.73 -4.98
N ASP A 14 -1.40 -2.40 -5.73
CA ASP A 14 -1.16 -3.83 -5.57
C ASP A 14 0.32 -4.16 -5.82
N VAL A 15 0.85 -5.10 -5.05
CA VAL A 15 2.10 -5.79 -5.35
C VAL A 15 1.79 -7.26 -5.57
N LEU A 16 1.78 -7.66 -6.84
CA LEU A 16 1.49 -9.02 -7.24
C LEU A 16 2.79 -9.80 -7.41
N VAL A 17 2.86 -10.94 -6.72
CA VAL A 17 3.92 -11.93 -6.92
C VAL A 17 3.26 -13.20 -7.43
N HIS A 18 3.76 -13.75 -8.53
CA HIS A 18 3.25 -15.01 -9.05
C HIS A 18 3.34 -16.12 -7.96
N PRO A 19 2.31 -16.98 -7.79
CA PRO A 19 2.26 -17.95 -6.68
C PRO A 19 3.51 -18.84 -6.56
N ALA A 20 4.09 -19.26 -7.68
CA ALA A 20 5.34 -20.06 -7.71
C ALA A 20 6.57 -19.35 -7.07
N HIS A 21 6.48 -18.05 -6.81
CA HIS A 21 7.53 -17.25 -6.18
C HIS A 21 7.17 -16.76 -4.77
N HIS A 22 6.03 -17.21 -4.22
CA HIS A 22 5.63 -16.88 -2.84
C HIS A 22 6.62 -17.44 -1.82
N ARG A 23 6.68 -16.81 -0.64
CA ARG A 23 7.55 -17.21 0.50
C ARG A 23 9.06 -17.22 0.20
N ARG A 24 9.50 -16.68 -0.93
CA ARG A 24 10.92 -16.56 -1.33
C ARG A 24 11.50 -15.15 -1.14
N GLY A 25 10.79 -14.28 -0.43
CA GLY A 25 11.24 -12.91 -0.17
C GLY A 25 11.02 -11.90 -1.31
N VAL A 26 10.48 -12.31 -2.47
CA VAL A 26 10.27 -11.44 -3.64
C VAL A 26 9.44 -10.20 -3.30
N GLY A 27 8.28 -10.38 -2.65
CA GLY A 27 7.43 -9.24 -2.26
C GLY A 27 8.15 -8.27 -1.31
N ARG A 28 8.94 -8.80 -0.36
CA ARG A 28 9.74 -7.98 0.56
C ARG A 28 10.80 -7.17 -0.20
N ALA A 29 11.46 -7.78 -1.19
CA ALA A 29 12.45 -7.10 -2.01
C ALA A 29 11.82 -5.98 -2.85
N LEU A 30 10.67 -6.25 -3.48
CA LEU A 30 9.92 -5.25 -4.27
C LEU A 30 9.51 -4.05 -3.40
N ILE A 31 8.89 -4.30 -2.24
CA ILE A 31 8.50 -3.23 -1.32
C ILE A 31 9.73 -2.51 -0.75
N GLY A 32 10.80 -3.23 -0.44
CA GLY A 32 12.06 -2.63 0.03
C GLY A 32 12.62 -1.62 -0.96
N HIS A 33 12.65 -1.98 -2.25
CA HIS A 33 13.11 -1.08 -3.31
C HIS A 33 12.21 0.16 -3.46
N LEU A 34 10.89 0.00 -3.30
CA LEU A 34 9.96 1.14 -3.31
C LEU A 34 10.17 2.07 -2.10
N LYS A 35 10.37 1.51 -0.91
CA LYS A 35 10.66 2.29 0.31
C LYS A 35 11.93 3.10 0.16
N GLU A 36 12.99 2.51 -0.40
CA GLU A 36 14.25 3.19 -0.65
C GLU A 36 14.09 4.30 -1.70
N ARG A 37 13.48 3.97 -2.86
CA ARG A 37 13.25 4.93 -3.95
C ARG A 37 12.46 6.16 -3.52
N TYR A 38 11.47 5.99 -2.63
CA TYR A 38 10.59 7.05 -2.18
C TYR A 38 10.81 7.47 -0.72
N VAL A 39 11.99 7.22 -0.16
CA VAL A 39 12.33 7.62 1.22
C VAL A 39 12.20 9.13 1.47
N HIS A 40 12.31 9.93 0.40
CA HIS A 40 12.15 11.39 0.41
C HIS A 40 10.69 11.86 0.50
N CYS A 41 9.72 10.96 0.31
CA CYS A 41 8.31 11.29 0.41
C CYS A 41 7.84 11.25 1.87
N ARG A 42 7.10 12.27 2.31
CA ARG A 42 6.53 12.33 3.67
C ARG A 42 5.63 11.13 3.98
N PHE A 43 4.90 10.64 2.99
CA PHE A 43 4.02 9.48 3.11
C PHE A 43 4.14 8.59 1.86
N SER A 44 3.98 7.28 2.07
CA SER A 44 3.68 6.31 1.02
C SER A 44 2.31 5.73 1.34
N LEU A 45 1.40 5.75 0.38
CA LEU A 45 0.05 5.25 0.54
C LEU A 45 -0.03 3.85 -0.09
N LEU A 46 -0.67 2.93 0.61
CA LEU A 46 -0.97 1.60 0.12
C LEU A 46 -2.45 1.30 0.37
N SER A 47 -3.15 0.89 -0.67
CA SER A 47 -4.49 0.32 -0.56
C SER A 47 -4.41 -1.18 -0.77
N THR A 48 -5.24 -1.95 -0.09
CA THR A 48 -5.42 -3.39 -0.35
C THR A 48 -6.81 -3.79 0.14
N ASP A 49 -7.22 -5.02 -0.10
CA ASP A 49 -8.50 -5.53 0.39
C ASP A 49 -8.61 -5.38 1.92
N HIS A 50 -9.83 -5.16 2.39
CA HIS A 50 -10.12 -5.11 3.81
C HIS A 50 -9.78 -6.44 4.50
N GLU A 51 -9.31 -6.40 5.75
CA GLU A 51 -8.87 -7.59 6.49
C GLU A 51 -9.97 -8.64 6.74
N SER A 52 -11.23 -8.30 6.47
CA SER A 52 -12.36 -9.23 6.51
C SER A 52 -12.38 -10.25 5.36
N THR A 53 -11.58 -10.05 4.31
CA THR A 53 -11.40 -11.06 3.25
C THR A 53 -10.19 -11.94 3.54
N SER A 54 -10.17 -13.18 3.04
CA SER A 54 -9.03 -14.09 3.23
C SER A 54 -7.74 -13.54 2.61
N GLU A 55 -7.83 -12.89 1.45
CA GLU A 55 -6.70 -12.19 0.82
C GLU A 55 -6.26 -10.97 1.64
N GLY A 56 -7.22 -10.16 2.09
CA GLY A 56 -6.97 -8.99 2.94
C GLY A 56 -6.22 -9.37 4.20
N GLN A 57 -6.66 -10.40 4.93
CA GLN A 57 -5.98 -10.87 6.14
C GLN A 57 -4.49 -11.20 5.88
N ARG A 58 -4.19 -11.90 4.78
CA ARG A 58 -2.80 -12.24 4.41
C ARG A 58 -1.99 -11.00 4.00
N ASN A 59 -2.59 -10.10 3.23
CA ASN A 59 -1.94 -8.86 2.78
C ASN A 59 -1.62 -7.95 3.97
N HIS A 60 -2.56 -7.76 4.89
CA HIS A 60 -2.35 -6.97 6.11
C HIS A 60 -1.22 -7.55 6.98
N ALA A 61 -1.20 -8.86 7.20
CA ALA A 61 -0.11 -9.52 7.94
C ALA A 61 1.26 -9.31 7.26
N PHE A 62 1.31 -9.42 5.93
CA PHE A 62 2.51 -9.16 5.15
C PHE A 62 3.00 -7.70 5.29
N TYR A 63 2.14 -6.71 5.07
CA TYR A 63 2.53 -5.29 5.14
C TYR A 63 2.89 -4.86 6.56
N ARG A 64 2.18 -5.35 7.58
CA ARG A 64 2.57 -5.14 9.00
C ARG A 64 3.97 -5.70 9.29
N SER A 65 4.34 -6.85 8.73
CA SER A 65 5.70 -7.41 8.85
C SER A 65 6.81 -6.56 8.21
N LEU A 66 6.43 -5.58 7.38
CA LEU A 66 7.33 -4.62 6.72
C LEU A 66 7.30 -3.22 7.35
N GLY A 67 6.56 -3.06 8.46
CA GLY A 67 6.44 -1.83 9.23
C GLY A 67 5.38 -0.85 8.69
N PHE A 68 4.48 -1.30 7.82
CA PHE A 68 3.30 -0.49 7.47
C PHE A 68 2.30 -0.51 8.63
N LEU A 69 1.61 0.62 8.80
CA LEU A 69 0.50 0.78 9.72
C LEU A 69 -0.75 1.10 8.90
N SER A 70 -1.91 0.64 9.35
CA SER A 70 -3.20 1.03 8.80
C SER A 70 -3.45 2.53 9.03
N TYR A 71 -4.41 3.09 8.28
CA TYR A 71 -4.82 4.47 8.53
C TYR A 71 -5.41 4.65 9.92
N GLU A 72 -6.15 3.66 10.43
CA GLU A 72 -6.69 3.67 11.79
C GLU A 72 -5.58 3.70 12.85
N GLU A 73 -4.55 2.86 12.72
CA GLU A 73 -3.37 2.86 13.60
C GLU A 73 -2.62 4.20 13.56
N LYS A 74 -2.67 4.90 12.41
CA LYS A 74 -2.11 6.25 12.25
C LYS A 74 -3.06 7.38 12.67
N GLN A 75 -4.29 7.07 13.09
CA GLN A 75 -5.35 8.06 13.36
C GLN A 75 -5.59 8.99 12.17
N MET A 76 -5.62 8.40 10.97
CA MET A 76 -5.80 9.06 9.69
C MET A 76 -7.06 8.55 8.99
N SER A 77 -7.63 9.40 8.13
CA SER A 77 -8.71 9.01 7.23
C SER A 77 -8.24 9.07 5.77
N ALA A 78 -8.70 8.14 4.95
CA ALA A 78 -8.52 8.16 3.50
C ALA A 78 -9.89 8.20 2.83
N PHE A 79 -10.00 8.97 1.75
CA PHE A 79 -11.22 9.10 0.95
C PHE A 79 -10.95 8.58 -0.45
N GLY A 80 -11.81 7.68 -0.94
CA GLY A 80 -11.78 7.18 -2.32
C GLY A 80 -13.03 7.62 -3.06
N LEU A 81 -12.89 7.97 -4.33
CA LEU A 81 -14.04 8.18 -5.22
C LEU A 81 -14.42 6.82 -5.83
N PRO A 82 -15.62 6.27 -5.57
CA PRO A 82 -16.03 5.00 -6.16
C PRO A 82 -16.09 5.12 -7.69
N ARG A 83 -15.54 4.12 -8.38
CA ARG A 83 -15.68 3.96 -9.83
C ARG A 83 -16.46 2.68 -10.09
N VAL A 84 -17.59 2.80 -10.78
CA VAL A 84 -18.30 1.63 -11.31
C VAL A 84 -17.49 1.14 -12.51
N ARG A 85 -16.95 -0.08 -12.43
CA ARG A 85 -16.42 -0.75 -13.63
C ARG A 85 -17.63 -1.18 -14.45
N THR A 86 -17.90 -0.52 -15.57
CA THR A 86 -18.73 -1.10 -16.62
C THR A 86 -17.96 -2.27 -17.21
N SER A 87 -18.56 -3.46 -17.12
CA SER A 87 -18.12 -4.70 -17.75
C SER A 87 -18.06 -4.58 -19.27
#